data_AF-A0A836RCP8-F1
#
_entry.id   AF-A0A836RCP8-F1
#
_cell.length_a   1.000
_cell.length_b   1.000
_cell.length_c   1.000
_cell.angle_alpha   90.00
_cell.angle_beta   90.00
_cell.angle_gamma   90.00
#
_symmetry.space_group_name_H-M   'P 1'
#
loop_
_entity.id
_entity.type
_entity.pdbx_description
1 polymer ?
#
loop_
_entity_poly.entity_id
_entity_poly.type
_entity_poly.pdbx_seq_one_letter_code
_entity_poly.pdbx_strand_id
1 'polypeptide(L)'
;AEQVISTIPLTDMVSLAEPSAPVQVRQAADDLDFRGIVFVYLFLDRPPLAADHWIYLPERGFVANRITEPVNFDASSAPAGKTVVCAEITCTAGDRTWNTTDDVLAERVVHDLGKLGWTEVRPAQIIGVRTRRVREAYPVYRVGYREKLERVMGWLGRFENLQCIGRSALFRYNNMDHSLEMGRRAAAVLLENRPRGWAAEVATGSGYFG
;
A
#
# COMPACT_ATOMS: atom_id res chain seq x y z
N ALA A 1 -25.20 -2.39 -13.36
CA ALA A 1 -25.00 -3.66 -12.64
C ALA A 1 -26.00 -3.74 -11.50
N GLU A 2 -26.51 -4.93 -11.19
CA GLU A 2 -27.48 -5.15 -10.10
C GLU A 2 -26.85 -4.99 -8.72
N GLN A 3 -25.58 -5.38 -8.57
CA GLN A 3 -24.76 -5.21 -7.37
C GLN A 3 -23.32 -4.85 -7.78
N VAL A 4 -22.66 -4.00 -7.01
CA VAL A 4 -21.29 -3.54 -7.22
C VAL A 4 -20.52 -3.68 -5.91
N ILE A 5 -19.45 -4.49 -5.93
CA ILE A 5 -18.47 -4.54 -4.84
C ILE A 5 -17.25 -3.75 -5.30
N SER A 6 -16.99 -2.62 -4.65
CA SER A 6 -15.89 -1.74 -4.99
C SER A 6 -14.74 -1.88 -3.99
N THR A 7 -13.53 -2.06 -4.54
CA THR A 7 -12.27 -2.10 -3.80
C THR A 7 -11.31 -0.97 -4.18
N ILE A 8 -11.71 -0.11 -5.13
CA ILE A 8 -10.90 1.02 -5.57
C ILE A 8 -10.87 2.11 -4.48
N PRO A 9 -9.89 3.04 -4.50
CA PRO A 9 -9.85 4.17 -3.59
C PRO A 9 -11.15 4.96 -3.59
N LEU A 10 -11.63 5.34 -2.40
CA LEU A 10 -12.87 6.13 -2.30
C LEU A 10 -12.79 7.50 -2.99
N THR A 11 -11.60 8.06 -3.07
CA THR A 11 -11.29 9.29 -3.81
C THR A 11 -11.55 9.09 -5.31
N ASP A 12 -11.09 7.98 -5.87
CA ASP A 12 -11.35 7.63 -7.27
C ASP A 12 -12.84 7.34 -7.50
N MET A 13 -13.53 6.66 -6.57
CA MET A 13 -14.98 6.44 -6.70
C MET A 13 -15.77 7.76 -6.78
N VAL A 14 -15.44 8.74 -5.95
CA VAL A 14 -16.10 10.06 -5.96
C VAL A 14 -15.81 10.80 -7.26
N SER A 15 -14.58 10.69 -7.78
CA SER A 15 -14.17 11.31 -9.05
C SER A 15 -14.88 10.70 -10.26
N LEU A 16 -15.11 9.39 -10.25
CA LEU A 16 -15.75 8.64 -11.34
C LEU A 16 -17.29 8.70 -11.33
N ALA A 17 -17.89 9.37 -10.35
CA ALA A 17 -19.34 9.36 -10.16
C ALA A 17 -20.10 10.15 -11.23
N GLU A 18 -21.12 9.51 -11.81
CA GLU A 18 -22.08 10.13 -12.72
C GLU A 18 -23.52 9.87 -12.27
N PRO A 19 -24.35 10.91 -12.04
CA PRO A 19 -23.99 12.33 -12.01
C PRO A 19 -22.97 12.65 -10.91
N SER A 20 -22.23 13.75 -11.08
CA SER A 20 -21.16 14.12 -10.15
C SER A 20 -21.64 14.20 -8.71
N ALA A 21 -20.84 13.66 -7.78
CA ALA A 21 -21.11 13.74 -6.34
C ALA A 21 -21.28 15.19 -5.88
N PRO A 22 -22.05 15.51 -4.83
CA PRO A 22 -22.20 16.89 -4.34
C PRO A 22 -20.85 17.56 -4.05
N VAL A 23 -20.78 18.89 -4.23
CA VAL A 23 -19.54 19.68 -4.05
C VAL A 23 -18.83 19.37 -2.73
N GLN A 24 -19.60 19.29 -1.65
CA GLN A 24 -19.10 19.04 -0.30
C GLN A 24 -18.48 17.64 -0.14
N VAL A 25 -18.95 16.66 -0.92
CA VAL A 25 -18.42 15.28 -0.93
C VAL A 25 -17.12 15.25 -1.72
N ARG A 26 -17.07 15.92 -2.88
CA ARG A 26 -15.85 16.02 -3.70
C ARG A 26 -14.73 16.71 -2.92
N GLN A 27 -15.01 17.86 -2.31
CA GLN A 27 -14.05 18.56 -1.45
C GLN A 27 -13.57 17.70 -0.27
N ALA A 28 -14.47 16.92 0.35
CA ALA A 28 -14.07 16.01 1.42
C ALA A 28 -13.18 14.86 0.92
N ALA A 29 -13.44 14.34 -0.28
CA ALA A 29 -12.62 13.31 -0.91
C ALA A 29 -11.24 13.84 -1.32
N ASP A 30 -11.17 15.04 -1.88
CA ASP A 30 -9.90 15.70 -2.28
C ASP A 30 -8.95 15.91 -1.09
N ASP A 31 -9.50 16.00 0.12
CA ASP A 31 -8.76 16.17 1.37
C ASP A 31 -8.37 14.84 2.05
N LEU A 32 -8.73 13.69 1.48
CA LEU A 32 -8.37 12.36 1.97
C LEU A 32 -7.16 11.83 1.22
N ASP A 33 -6.00 12.05 1.82
CA ASP A 33 -4.71 11.70 1.21
C ASP A 33 -4.36 10.22 1.38
N PHE A 34 -3.70 9.69 0.35
CA PHE A 34 -2.93 8.46 0.49
C PHE A 34 -1.44 8.74 0.36
N ARG A 35 -0.66 7.94 1.07
CA ARG A 35 0.78 7.84 0.91
C ARG A 35 1.09 6.76 -0.13
N GLY A 36 2.01 7.06 -1.02
CA GLY A 36 2.56 6.11 -1.98
C GLY A 36 3.82 5.43 -1.47
N ILE A 37 4.20 4.36 -2.15
CA ILE A 37 5.49 3.68 -1.95
C ILE A 37 6.13 3.47 -3.32
N VAL A 38 7.42 3.77 -3.43
CA VAL A 38 8.27 3.23 -4.49
C VAL A 38 9.04 2.06 -3.93
N PHE A 39 8.79 0.88 -4.51
CA PHE A 39 9.60 -0.31 -4.28
C PHE A 39 10.75 -0.31 -5.28
N VAL A 40 11.97 -0.48 -4.78
CA VAL A 40 13.17 -0.66 -5.60
C VAL A 40 13.71 -2.06 -5.29
N TYR A 41 13.72 -2.90 -6.31
CA TYR A 41 14.25 -4.26 -6.25
C TYR A 41 15.64 -4.27 -6.88
N LEU A 42 16.65 -4.57 -6.07
CA LEU A 42 18.01 -4.85 -6.53
C LEU A 42 18.21 -6.36 -6.56
N PHE A 43 18.38 -6.92 -7.76
CA PHE A 43 18.70 -8.33 -7.94
C PHE A 43 20.22 -8.50 -7.84
N LEU A 44 20.67 -9.34 -6.91
CA LEU A 44 22.08 -9.49 -6.59
C LEU A 44 22.56 -10.92 -6.88
N ASP A 45 23.70 -11.05 -7.57
CA ASP A 45 24.38 -12.33 -7.79
C ASP A 45 25.26 -12.70 -6.59
N ARG A 46 24.60 -12.89 -5.45
CA ARG A 46 25.20 -13.33 -4.19
C ARG A 46 24.14 -13.84 -3.22
N PRO A 47 24.53 -14.58 -2.17
CA PRO A 47 23.64 -14.87 -1.05
C PRO A 47 23.13 -13.60 -0.34
N PRO A 48 22.06 -13.72 0.47
CA PRO A 48 21.47 -12.62 1.24
C PRO A 48 22.48 -11.77 2.03
N LEU A 49 22.15 -10.49 2.21
CA LEU A 49 22.97 -9.52 2.94
C LEU A 49 22.80 -9.64 4.46
N ALA A 50 21.60 -10.00 4.91
CA ALA A 50 21.24 -10.21 6.31
C ALA A 50 20.51 -11.53 6.51
N ALA A 51 20.38 -11.98 7.76
CA ALA A 51 19.54 -13.12 8.13
C ALA A 51 18.07 -12.71 8.38
N ASP A 52 17.82 -11.42 8.62
CA ASP A 52 16.51 -10.89 8.94
C ASP A 52 15.58 -10.84 7.71
N HIS A 53 14.29 -11.05 7.93
CA HIS A 53 13.30 -10.94 6.85
C HIS A 53 13.11 -9.49 6.41
N TRP A 54 13.04 -8.55 7.37
CA TRP A 54 12.93 -7.12 7.11
C TRP A 54 13.72 -6.29 8.13
N ILE A 55 14.19 -5.12 7.69
CA ILE A 55 14.98 -4.18 8.49
C ILE A 55 14.37 -2.79 8.35
N TYR A 56 14.11 -2.11 9.47
CA TYR A 56 13.59 -0.74 9.48
C TYR A 56 14.72 0.28 9.52
N LEU A 57 14.55 1.35 8.75
CA LEU A 57 15.52 2.43 8.61
C LEU A 57 14.86 3.75 9.03
N PRO A 58 14.86 4.09 10.34
CA PRO A 58 14.18 5.29 10.83
C PRO A 58 14.99 6.58 10.63
N GLU A 59 16.30 6.47 10.37
CA GLU A 59 17.18 7.63 10.29
C GLU A 59 16.99 8.42 8.98
N ARG A 60 17.00 9.75 9.08
CA ARG A 60 16.85 10.67 7.93
C ARG A 60 17.94 10.52 6.87
N GLY A 61 19.04 9.85 7.20
CA GLY A 61 20.16 9.60 6.30
C GLY A 61 19.87 8.56 5.23
N PHE A 62 18.79 7.79 5.36
CA PHE A 62 18.36 6.76 4.40
C PHE A 62 17.15 7.24 3.59
N VAL A 63 17.10 6.85 2.33
CA VAL A 63 15.92 7.07 1.48
C VAL A 63 14.87 5.98 1.72
N ALA A 64 15.31 4.74 1.93
CA ALA A 64 14.40 3.65 2.24
C ALA A 64 13.97 3.71 3.70
N ASN A 65 12.70 3.42 3.97
CA ASN A 65 12.18 3.26 5.32
C ASN A 65 12.19 1.79 5.78
N ARG A 66 12.24 0.86 4.84
CA ARG A 66 12.33 -0.58 5.10
C ARG A 66 13.08 -1.29 3.98
N ILE A 67 13.89 -2.27 4.35
CA ILE A 67 14.48 -3.25 3.43
C ILE A 67 13.91 -4.63 3.75
N THR A 68 13.75 -5.46 2.73
CA THR A 68 13.30 -6.85 2.85
C THR A 68 14.08 -7.73 1.88
N GLU A 69 14.48 -8.92 2.34
CA GLU A 69 15.08 -9.96 1.50
C GLU A 69 14.17 -11.20 1.49
N PRO A 70 13.31 -11.39 0.46
CA PRO A 70 12.35 -12.49 0.41
C PRO A 70 12.97 -13.89 0.52
N VAL A 71 14.24 -14.05 0.14
CA VAL A 71 14.98 -15.31 0.26
C VAL A 71 15.09 -15.79 1.71
N ASN A 72 15.11 -14.86 2.68
CA ASN A 72 15.13 -15.22 4.09
C ASN A 72 13.79 -15.77 4.57
N PHE A 73 12.68 -15.41 3.91
CA PHE A 73 11.36 -15.99 4.18
C PHE A 73 11.18 -17.35 3.49
N ASP A 74 11.59 -17.44 2.22
CA ASP A 74 11.54 -18.66 1.42
C ASP A 74 12.70 -18.68 0.43
N ALA A 75 13.62 -19.64 0.62
CA ALA A 75 14.82 -19.81 -0.21
C ALA A 75 14.52 -20.07 -1.69
N SER A 76 13.29 -20.50 -2.03
CA SER A 76 12.86 -20.71 -3.42
C SER A 76 12.45 -19.40 -4.13
N SER A 77 12.38 -18.28 -3.40
CA SER A 77 12.01 -16.95 -3.93
C SER A 77 13.05 -16.36 -4.88
N ALA A 78 14.25 -16.95 -4.96
CA ALA A 78 15.31 -16.57 -5.89
C ALA A 78 16.11 -17.80 -6.36
N PRO A 79 16.82 -17.73 -7.49
CA PRO A 79 17.75 -18.78 -7.88
C PRO A 79 18.86 -18.99 -6.83
N ALA A 80 19.39 -20.21 -6.76
CA ALA A 80 20.45 -20.57 -5.82
C ALA A 80 21.65 -19.60 -5.92
N GLY A 81 22.13 -19.18 -4.75
CA GLY A 81 23.28 -18.27 -4.62
C GLY A 81 22.97 -16.81 -4.98
N LYS A 82 21.70 -16.44 -5.18
CA LYS A 82 21.25 -15.08 -5.50
C LYS A 82 20.25 -14.57 -4.46
N THR A 83 20.10 -13.25 -4.37
CA THR A 83 19.11 -12.61 -3.51
C THR A 83 18.45 -11.42 -4.23
N VAL A 84 17.36 -10.93 -3.65
CA VAL A 84 16.74 -9.67 -4.05
C VAL A 84 16.56 -8.79 -2.81
N VAL A 85 17.13 -7.60 -2.87
CA VAL A 85 16.89 -6.56 -1.87
C VAL A 85 15.70 -5.73 -2.35
N CYS A 86 14.61 -5.76 -1.60
CA CYS A 86 13.46 -4.89 -1.79
C CYS A 86 13.54 -3.70 -0.82
N ALA A 87 13.89 -2.53 -1.34
CA ALA A 87 13.87 -1.28 -0.59
C ALA A 87 12.53 -0.55 -0.81
N GLU A 88 11.88 -0.19 0.29
CA GLU A 88 10.63 0.54 0.30
C GLU A 88 10.88 2.01 0.61
N ILE A 89 10.45 2.88 -0.30
CA ILE A 89 10.60 4.33 -0.18
C ILE A 89 9.22 4.97 -0.15
N THR A 90 8.76 5.33 1.04
CA THR A 90 7.50 6.02 1.26
C THR A 90 7.56 7.45 0.71
N CYS A 91 6.58 7.84 -0.10
CA CYS A 91 6.53 9.15 -0.77
C CYS A 91 5.09 9.59 -1.04
N THR A 92 4.92 10.82 -1.51
CA THR A 92 3.64 11.32 -2.02
C THR A 92 3.67 11.28 -3.54
N ALA A 93 2.59 10.80 -4.16
CA ALA A 93 2.51 10.77 -5.62
C ALA A 93 2.68 12.18 -6.21
N GLY A 94 3.57 12.29 -7.21
CA GLY A 94 3.95 13.57 -7.80
C GLY A 94 5.04 14.34 -7.04
N ASP A 95 5.52 13.87 -5.89
CA ASP A 95 6.67 14.48 -5.21
C ASP A 95 8.00 14.17 -5.91
N ARG A 96 9.09 14.74 -5.38
CA ARG A 96 10.44 14.55 -5.94
C ARG A 96 10.83 13.07 -6.01
N THR A 97 10.54 12.28 -4.99
CA THR A 97 10.90 10.86 -4.93
C THR A 97 10.10 10.07 -5.95
N TRP A 98 8.78 10.32 -6.04
CA TRP A 98 7.90 9.67 -6.99
C TRP A 98 8.34 9.87 -8.45
N ASN A 99 8.73 11.10 -8.78
CA ASN A 99 9.18 11.49 -10.12
C ASN A 99 10.68 11.23 -10.37
N THR A 100 11.44 10.73 -9.39
CA THR A 100 12.83 10.34 -9.60
C THR A 100 12.89 9.12 -10.51
N THR A 101 13.87 9.08 -11.42
CA THR A 101 14.09 7.94 -12.33
C THR A 101 14.51 6.68 -11.57
N ASP A 102 14.23 5.53 -12.17
CA ASP A 102 14.51 4.22 -11.58
C ASP A 102 16.01 4.03 -11.27
N ASP A 103 16.89 4.46 -12.19
CA ASP A 103 18.35 4.35 -12.02
C ASP A 103 18.84 5.16 -10.82
N VAL A 104 18.37 6.40 -10.68
CA VAL A 104 18.77 7.27 -9.55
C VAL A 104 18.23 6.73 -8.22
N LEU A 105 17.05 6.11 -8.21
CA LEU A 105 16.54 5.44 -7.02
C LEU A 105 17.38 4.21 -6.66
N ALA A 106 17.78 3.41 -7.65
CA ALA A 106 18.68 2.28 -7.43
C ALA A 106 20.04 2.71 -6.88
N GLU A 107 20.66 3.75 -7.45
CA GLU A 107 21.92 4.31 -6.95
C GLU A 107 21.80 4.76 -5.48
N ARG A 108 20.69 5.42 -5.13
CA ARG A 108 20.42 5.83 -3.74
C ARG A 108 20.27 4.64 -2.80
N VAL A 109 19.60 3.57 -3.22
CA VAL A 109 19.46 2.35 -2.42
C VAL A 109 20.81 1.65 -2.25
N VAL A 110 21.64 1.55 -3.30
CA VAL A 110 23.00 1.00 -3.20
C VAL A 110 23.85 1.81 -2.22
N HIS A 111 23.74 3.13 -2.26
CA HIS A 111 24.42 4.00 -1.32
C HIS A 111 23.93 3.82 0.13
N ASP A 112 22.63 3.65 0.34
CA ASP A 112 22.06 3.31 1.65
C ASP A 112 22.58 1.97 2.16
N LEU A 113 22.69 0.95 1.30
CA LEU A 113 23.29 -0.34 1.67
C LEU A 113 24.75 -0.19 2.12
N GLY A 114 25.53 0.64 1.42
CA GLY A 114 26.91 0.95 1.83
C GLY A 114 26.99 1.62 3.20
N LYS A 115 26.11 2.58 3.49
CA LYS A 115 26.00 3.23 4.81
C LYS A 115 25.63 2.26 5.93
N LEU A 116 24.85 1.22 5.63
CA LEU A 116 24.47 0.17 6.57
C LEU A 116 25.59 -0.86 6.81
N GLY A 117 26.71 -0.73 6.10
CA GLY A 117 27.88 -1.60 6.26
C GLY A 117 28.05 -2.63 5.15
N TRP A 118 27.09 -2.78 4.23
CA TRP A 118 27.17 -3.70 3.08
C TRP A 118 27.98 -3.10 1.92
N THR A 119 29.16 -2.60 2.25
CA THR A 119 30.10 -1.96 1.32
C THR A 119 30.65 -2.91 0.27
N GLU A 120 30.50 -4.22 0.47
CA GLU A 120 30.90 -5.25 -0.45
C GLU A 120 29.91 -5.48 -1.59
N VAL A 121 28.71 -4.88 -1.54
CA VAL A 121 27.77 -4.86 -2.68
C VAL A 121 28.35 -3.99 -3.79
N ARG A 122 28.93 -4.63 -4.80
CA ARG A 122 29.56 -3.96 -5.95
C ARG A 122 28.58 -3.83 -7.12
N PRO A 123 28.73 -2.81 -7.99
CA PRO A 123 27.92 -2.69 -9.20
C PRO A 123 27.91 -3.96 -10.06
N ALA A 124 29.03 -4.69 -10.13
CA ALA A 124 29.16 -5.94 -10.88
C ALA A 124 28.28 -7.09 -10.33
N GLN A 125 27.84 -7.03 -9.07
CA GLN A 125 26.93 -8.02 -8.49
C GLN A 125 25.46 -7.66 -8.72
N ILE A 126 25.16 -6.43 -9.15
CA ILE A 126 23.79 -6.00 -9.45
C ILE A 126 23.45 -6.50 -10.86
N ILE A 127 22.72 -7.61 -10.92
CA ILE A 127 22.33 -8.24 -12.19
C ILE A 127 21.02 -7.70 -12.76
N GLY A 128 20.32 -6.85 -11.99
CA GLY A 128 19.14 -6.16 -12.46
C GLY A 128 18.57 -5.21 -11.43
N VAL A 129 17.79 -4.24 -11.92
CA VAL A 129 17.00 -3.32 -11.12
C VAL A 129 15.57 -3.35 -11.64
N ARG A 130 14.60 -3.33 -10.73
CA ARG A 130 13.20 -3.08 -11.08
C ARG A 130 12.59 -2.14 -10.06
N THR A 131 11.74 -1.21 -10.52
CA THR A 131 10.92 -0.41 -9.61
C THR A 131 9.43 -0.71 -9.77
N ARG A 132 8.68 -0.48 -8.70
CA ARG A 132 7.22 -0.46 -8.72
C ARG A 132 6.73 0.70 -7.86
N ARG A 133 5.93 1.57 -8.47
CA ARG A 133 5.28 2.69 -7.76
C ARG A 133 3.84 2.33 -7.45
N VAL A 134 3.43 2.45 -6.18
CA VAL A 134 2.05 2.23 -5.71
C VAL A 134 1.55 3.56 -5.15
N ARG A 135 0.54 4.15 -5.79
CA ARG A 135 0.04 5.50 -5.48
C ARG A 135 -0.66 5.56 -4.13
N GLU A 136 -1.59 4.62 -3.90
CA GLU A 136 -2.42 4.56 -2.70
C GLU A 136 -2.04 3.37 -1.82
N ALA A 137 -0.86 3.44 -1.19
CA ALA A 137 -0.38 2.36 -0.33
C ALA A 137 -0.97 2.45 1.09
N TYR A 138 -0.98 3.65 1.68
CA TYR A 138 -1.48 3.88 3.04
C TYR A 138 -2.43 5.07 3.12
N PRO A 139 -3.60 4.96 3.78
CA PRO A 139 -4.40 6.13 4.09
C PRO A 139 -3.67 7.03 5.09
N VAL A 140 -3.75 8.34 4.89
CA VAL A 140 -3.13 9.33 5.78
C VAL A 140 -4.18 9.92 6.71
N TYR A 141 -4.08 9.60 7.99
CA TYR A 141 -5.00 10.09 9.03
C TYR A 141 -4.60 11.47 9.54
N ARG A 142 -4.92 12.52 8.77
CA ARG A 142 -4.76 13.91 9.22
C ARG A 142 -5.79 14.27 10.29
N VAL A 143 -5.49 15.26 11.11
CA VAL A 143 -6.50 15.84 12.03
C VAL A 143 -7.75 16.23 11.22
N GLY A 144 -8.92 15.80 11.67
CA GLY A 144 -10.19 16.03 10.98
C GLY A 144 -10.53 15.04 9.84
N TYR A 145 -9.72 14.00 9.59
CA TYR A 145 -10.01 13.04 8.51
C TYR A 145 -11.35 12.29 8.70
N ARG A 146 -11.77 12.05 9.95
CA ARG A 146 -12.99 11.27 10.25
C ARG A 146 -14.25 11.94 9.71
N GLU A 147 -14.42 13.24 9.92
CA GLU A 147 -15.58 13.99 9.42
C GLU A 147 -15.66 13.98 7.89
N LYS A 148 -14.49 14.06 7.24
CA LYS A 148 -14.37 13.99 5.77
C LYS A 148 -14.72 12.59 5.27
N LEU A 149 -14.17 11.56 5.90
CA LEU A 149 -14.45 10.17 5.61
C LEU A 149 -15.94 9.84 5.79
N GLU A 150 -16.54 10.27 6.90
CA GLU A 150 -17.97 10.08 7.18
C GLU A 150 -18.84 10.75 6.12
N ARG A 151 -18.47 11.95 5.65
CA ARG A 151 -19.19 12.62 4.56
C ARG A 151 -19.13 11.83 3.26
N VAL A 152 -17.97 11.32 2.89
CA VAL A 152 -17.78 10.53 1.66
C VAL A 152 -18.51 9.18 1.77
N MET A 153 -18.28 8.43 2.85
CA MET A 153 -18.91 7.14 3.09
C MET A 153 -20.43 7.25 3.24
N GLY A 154 -20.92 8.32 3.88
CA GLY A 154 -22.34 8.60 4.01
C GLY A 154 -23.02 8.92 2.68
N TRP A 155 -22.30 9.54 1.74
CA TRP A 155 -22.79 9.72 0.37
C TRP A 155 -22.77 8.40 -0.42
N LEU A 156 -21.66 7.66 -0.38
CA LEU A 156 -21.54 6.34 -1.03
C LEU A 156 -22.56 5.33 -0.50
N GLY A 157 -22.92 5.41 0.78
CA GLY A 157 -23.91 4.53 1.41
C GLY A 157 -25.33 4.67 0.86
N ARG A 158 -25.65 5.78 0.17
CA ARG A 158 -26.97 6.03 -0.45
C ARG A 158 -27.24 5.15 -1.66
N PHE A 159 -26.20 4.64 -2.31
CA PHE A 159 -26.35 3.74 -3.47
C PHE A 159 -26.64 2.34 -2.96
N GLU A 160 -27.89 1.88 -3.04
CA GLU A 160 -28.32 0.60 -2.45
C GLU A 160 -27.56 -0.62 -2.99
N ASN A 161 -27.13 -0.57 -4.25
CA ASN A 161 -26.41 -1.62 -4.94
C ASN A 161 -24.88 -1.53 -4.82
N LEU A 162 -24.33 -0.65 -3.97
CA LEU A 162 -22.89 -0.47 -3.80
C LEU A 162 -22.40 -1.00 -2.45
N GLN A 163 -21.37 -1.83 -2.44
CA GLN A 163 -20.65 -2.23 -1.24
C GLN A 163 -19.17 -1.87 -1.37
N CYS A 164 -18.67 -1.05 -0.44
CA CYS A 164 -17.26 -0.67 -0.39
C CYS A 164 -16.52 -1.59 0.56
N ILE A 165 -15.43 -2.22 0.12
CA ILE A 165 -14.61 -3.12 0.95
C ILE A 165 -13.11 -2.93 0.69
N GLY A 166 -12.29 -3.42 1.62
CA GLY A 166 -10.85 -3.41 1.49
C GLY A 166 -10.20 -2.08 1.91
N ARG A 167 -8.88 -2.02 1.76
CA ARG A 167 -8.02 -0.95 2.27
C ARG A 167 -8.45 0.43 1.80
N SER A 168 -8.49 0.62 0.48
CA SER A 168 -8.59 1.93 -0.13
C SER A 168 -10.02 2.42 -0.23
N ALA A 169 -11.00 1.53 -0.45
CA ALA A 169 -12.41 1.90 -0.48
C ALA A 169 -12.94 2.30 0.91
N LEU A 170 -12.39 1.72 1.98
CA LEU A 170 -12.77 2.06 3.36
C LEU A 170 -11.83 3.10 4.01
N PHE A 171 -10.83 3.59 3.28
CA PHE A 171 -9.77 4.47 3.80
C PHE A 171 -9.17 3.94 5.12
N ARG A 172 -8.89 2.64 5.18
CA ARG A 172 -8.49 1.94 6.40
C ARG A 172 -7.20 1.20 6.21
N TYR A 173 -6.26 1.39 7.13
CA TYR A 173 -5.09 0.52 7.26
C TYR A 173 -5.54 -0.90 7.66
N ASN A 174 -5.33 -1.87 6.78
CA ASN A 174 -5.67 -3.28 7.01
C ASN A 174 -4.62 -4.19 6.34
N ASN A 175 -4.64 -5.49 6.62
CA ASN A 175 -3.75 -6.48 6.02
C ASN A 175 -4.45 -7.29 4.91
N MET A 176 -3.71 -8.21 4.29
CA MET A 176 -4.21 -9.05 3.20
C MET A 176 -5.33 -9.98 3.66
N ASP A 177 -5.16 -10.64 4.81
CA ASP A 177 -6.14 -11.51 5.46
C ASP A 177 -7.44 -10.76 5.77
N HIS A 178 -7.34 -9.52 6.27
CA HIS A 178 -8.51 -8.67 6.48
C HIS A 178 -9.23 -8.39 5.14
N SER A 179 -8.50 -8.08 4.07
CA SER A 179 -9.08 -7.78 2.77
C SER A 179 -9.76 -9.00 2.14
N LEU A 180 -9.15 -10.19 2.29
CA LEU A 180 -9.74 -11.45 1.84
C LEU A 180 -11.03 -11.78 2.61
N GLU A 181 -11.01 -11.64 3.93
CA GLU A 181 -12.20 -11.86 4.77
C GLU A 181 -13.31 -10.86 4.45
N MET A 182 -12.99 -9.58 4.18
CA MET A 182 -13.97 -8.61 3.70
C MET A 182 -14.62 -9.05 2.39
N GLY A 183 -13.84 -9.59 1.44
CA GLY A 183 -14.37 -10.11 0.17
C GLY A 183 -15.32 -11.29 0.38
N ARG A 184 -14.94 -12.24 1.24
CA ARG A 184 -15.79 -13.37 1.60
C ARG A 184 -17.10 -12.92 2.26
N ARG A 185 -17.03 -11.97 3.21
CA ARG A 185 -18.23 -11.42 3.86
C ARG A 185 -19.09 -10.60 2.90
N ALA A 186 -18.50 -9.88 1.96
CA ALA A 186 -19.24 -9.15 0.94
C ALA A 186 -20.09 -10.09 0.08
N ALA A 187 -19.52 -11.22 -0.36
CA ALA A 187 -20.29 -12.25 -1.06
C ALA A 187 -21.43 -12.81 -0.19
N ALA A 188 -21.18 -13.09 1.10
CA ALA A 188 -22.22 -13.56 2.02
C ALA A 188 -23.31 -12.51 2.32
N VAL A 189 -23.00 -11.22 2.32
CA VAL A 189 -24.02 -10.15 2.39
C VAL A 189 -25.02 -10.27 1.26
N LEU A 190 -24.54 -10.52 0.04
CA LEU A 190 -25.40 -10.64 -1.14
C LEU A 190 -26.16 -11.97 -1.22
N LEU A 191 -25.53 -13.08 -0.82
CA LEU A 191 -26.08 -14.43 -0.99
C LEU A 191 -26.90 -14.93 0.20
N GLU A 192 -26.61 -14.45 1.42
CA GLU A 192 -27.21 -14.94 2.68
C GLU A 192 -28.03 -13.86 3.41
N ASN A 193 -28.31 -12.73 2.76
CA ASN A 193 -29.09 -11.62 3.32
C ASN A 193 -28.53 -11.09 4.67
N ARG A 194 -27.20 -10.99 4.78
CA ARG A 194 -26.53 -10.44 5.98
C ARG A 194 -26.61 -8.91 5.99
N PRO A 195 -26.46 -8.26 7.16
CA PRO A 195 -26.43 -6.80 7.23
C PRO A 195 -25.35 -6.21 6.31
N ARG A 196 -25.69 -5.16 5.54
CA ARG A 196 -24.82 -4.56 4.52
C ARG A 196 -23.44 -4.11 5.06
N GLY A 197 -23.40 -3.63 6.31
CA GLY A 197 -22.19 -3.17 6.99
C GLY A 197 -21.26 -4.30 7.47
N TRP A 198 -21.73 -5.55 7.50
CA TRP A 198 -21.04 -6.66 8.15
C TRP A 198 -19.65 -6.98 7.55
N ALA A 199 -19.50 -6.79 6.23
CA ALA A 199 -18.20 -6.95 5.58
C ALA A 199 -17.20 -5.87 6.03
N ALA A 200 -17.65 -4.64 6.29
CA ALA A 200 -16.79 -3.53 6.68
C ALA A 200 -16.39 -3.56 8.17
N GLU A 201 -16.97 -4.46 8.97
CA GLU A 201 -16.62 -4.68 10.39
C GLU A 201 -15.33 -5.51 10.57
N VAL A 202 -14.79 -6.10 9.50
CA VAL A 202 -13.52 -6.82 9.58
C VAL A 202 -12.42 -5.86 10.04
N ALA A 203 -11.67 -6.26 11.06
CA ALA A 203 -10.58 -5.49 11.66
C ALA A 203 -10.98 -4.11 12.22
N THR A 204 -12.21 -3.95 12.73
CA THR A 204 -12.64 -2.75 13.48
C THR A 204 -12.63 -2.91 15.00
N GLY A 205 -12.54 -4.14 15.50
CA GLY A 205 -12.55 -4.43 16.94
C GLY A 205 -11.23 -4.07 17.64
N SER A 206 -11.30 -3.79 18.95
CA SER A 206 -10.15 -3.46 19.80
C SER A 206 -9.08 -4.56 19.85
N GLY A 207 -9.40 -5.80 19.48
CA GLY A 207 -8.42 -6.90 19.40
C GLY A 207 -7.46 -6.85 18.21
N TYR A 208 -7.65 -5.93 17.25
CA TYR A 208 -6.82 -5.82 16.04
C TYR A 208 -5.73 -4.74 16.12
N PHE A 209 -5.81 -3.86 17.11
CA PHE A 209 -4.82 -2.85 17.42
C PHE A 209 -4.37 -3.07 18.87
N GLY A 210 -3.63 -4.16 19.08
CA GLY A 210 -2.89 -4.40 20.33
C GLY A 210 -1.67 -3.50 20.42
#